data_AF-A0AA95L5Q4-F1
#
_entry.id   AF-A0AA95L5Q4-F1
#
_cell.length_a   1.000
_cell.length_b   1.000
_cell.length_c   1.000
_cell.angle_alpha   90.00
_cell.angle_beta   90.00
_cell.angle_gamma   90.00
#
_symmetry.space_group_name_H-M   'P 1'
#
loop_
_entity.id
_entity.type
_entity.pdbx_description
1 polymer ?
#
loop_
_entity_poly.entity_id
_entity_poly.type
_entity_poly.pdbx_seq_one_letter_code
_entity_poly.pdbx_strand_id
1 'polypeptide(L)'
;MDEEQVEQTPPPRKGYKLFKYLTVAVMFIVVFFSLGLIGVETTSSQEFCSSCHEMKPQYYTLKASSHSEVDCVSCHVDPGAKNYAKAQANGVVEFYKKQTDSYIAPIKMPNLIPDEACERCHNMNARGVTPSGDLIIPHDKHKTEGIECVQCHSGTAHGEISDRKVTYKSDYGKWNEKLGAHIMSDTKYIRPQMDTCMNCHKLQNAPLDCTACHESTMVPDDHKTEKFKTGGHGKIKPSDLETCEKCHSYMSSVEYDLFKEDPSYKRYLKNEDDTEASSVTVQTYAKTNTFCKDCHGQKPSSHKRASFITEHGRLSEDTKTCLTCHDNRILSDSPVTQVQCASCHPSSHKGWQKDRHPVKLAANQKFNKTCLTCHVEETCAKCHKDGSHKDNE
;
A
#
# COMPACT_ATOMS: atom_id res chain seq x y z
N MET A 1 -72.81 -71.77 -36.56
CA MET A 1 -71.50 -72.02 -35.94
C MET A 1 -71.13 -70.74 -35.24
N ASP A 2 -71.27 -70.76 -33.93
CA ASP A 2 -71.33 -69.61 -33.04
C ASP A 2 -69.98 -68.88 -32.97
N GLU A 3 -70.02 -67.54 -32.99
CA GLU A 3 -68.85 -66.70 -32.74
C GLU A 3 -68.49 -66.79 -31.26
N GLU A 4 -67.36 -67.43 -30.97
CA GLU A 4 -66.78 -67.57 -29.64
C GLU A 4 -66.24 -66.20 -29.19
N GLN A 5 -67.00 -65.51 -28.34
CA GLN A 5 -66.53 -64.28 -27.69
C GLN A 5 -65.45 -64.61 -26.67
N VAL A 6 -64.20 -64.37 -27.03
CA VAL A 6 -63.07 -64.43 -26.11
C VAL A 6 -63.18 -63.27 -25.12
N GLU A 7 -63.69 -63.56 -23.92
CA GLU A 7 -63.78 -62.63 -22.80
C GLU A 7 -62.37 -62.32 -22.28
N GLN A 8 -61.81 -61.17 -22.70
CA GLN A 8 -60.53 -60.70 -22.20
C GLN A 8 -60.65 -60.26 -20.73
N THR A 9 -60.09 -61.04 -19.81
CA THR A 9 -60.03 -60.68 -18.39
C THR A 9 -59.25 -59.37 -18.22
N PRO A 10 -59.79 -58.34 -17.54
CA PRO A 10 -59.14 -57.06 -17.40
C PRO A 10 -57.82 -57.20 -16.61
N PRO A 11 -56.72 -56.55 -17.05
CA PRO A 11 -55.43 -56.65 -16.38
C PRO A 11 -55.52 -56.21 -14.90
N PRO A 12 -54.71 -56.79 -14.00
CA PRO A 12 -54.83 -56.56 -12.56
C PRO A 12 -54.72 -55.07 -12.21
N ARG A 13 -55.86 -54.46 -11.86
CA ARG A 13 -56.05 -53.01 -11.67
C ARG A 13 -55.21 -52.38 -10.54
N LYS A 14 -54.67 -53.17 -9.61
CA LYS A 14 -53.85 -52.65 -8.49
C LYS A 14 -52.38 -52.41 -8.88
N GLY A 15 -51.81 -53.26 -9.73
CA GLY A 15 -50.40 -53.14 -10.17
C GLY A 15 -50.18 -51.91 -11.06
N TYR A 16 -51.08 -51.62 -12.00
CA TYR A 16 -50.96 -50.45 -12.87
C TYR A 16 -51.14 -49.12 -12.12
N LYS A 17 -52.01 -49.07 -11.10
CA LYS A 17 -52.18 -47.87 -10.27
C LYS A 17 -50.94 -47.59 -9.45
N LEU A 18 -50.38 -48.61 -8.80
CA LEU A 18 -49.13 -48.49 -8.06
C LEU A 18 -47.98 -48.05 -8.97
N PHE A 19 -47.85 -48.67 -10.14
CA PHE A 19 -46.84 -48.28 -11.13
C PHE A 19 -47.03 -46.83 -11.61
N LYS A 20 -48.27 -46.42 -11.92
CA LYS A 20 -48.60 -45.04 -12.31
C LYS A 20 -48.24 -44.02 -11.23
N TYR A 21 -48.59 -44.28 -9.97
CA TYR A 21 -48.22 -43.39 -8.86
C TYR A 21 -46.71 -43.35 -8.65
N LEU A 22 -46.01 -44.48 -8.78
CA LEU A 22 -44.57 -44.54 -8.69
C LEU A 22 -43.89 -43.75 -9.81
N THR A 23 -44.35 -43.89 -11.06
CA THR A 23 -43.83 -43.13 -12.21
C THR A 23 -44.05 -41.63 -12.04
N VAL A 24 -45.25 -41.21 -11.59
CA VAL A 24 -45.54 -39.79 -11.33
C VAL A 24 -44.70 -39.24 -10.18
N ALA A 25 -44.51 -40.02 -9.10
CA ALA A 25 -43.68 -39.61 -7.98
C ALA A 25 -42.21 -39.46 -8.39
N VAL A 26 -41.66 -40.41 -9.16
CA VAL A 26 -40.29 -40.31 -9.69
C VAL A 26 -40.17 -39.11 -10.65
N MET A 27 -41.13 -38.91 -11.55
CA MET A 27 -41.14 -37.75 -12.45
C MET A 27 -41.17 -36.43 -11.66
N PHE A 28 -42.00 -36.35 -10.62
CA PHE A 28 -42.07 -35.19 -9.74
C PHE A 28 -40.75 -34.94 -9.02
N ILE A 29 -40.13 -35.99 -8.46
CA ILE A 29 -38.82 -35.91 -7.80
C ILE A 29 -37.77 -35.40 -8.78
N VAL A 30 -37.70 -35.98 -9.98
CA VAL A 30 -36.73 -35.56 -11.01
C VAL A 30 -36.94 -34.11 -11.40
N VAL A 31 -38.17 -33.68 -11.66
CA VAL A 31 -38.49 -32.29 -12.00
C VAL A 31 -38.14 -31.35 -10.83
N PHE A 32 -38.50 -31.72 -9.60
CA PHE A 32 -38.23 -30.91 -8.41
C PHE A 32 -36.73 -30.70 -8.19
N PHE A 33 -35.92 -31.78 -8.25
CA PHE A 33 -34.47 -31.67 -8.11
C PHE A 33 -33.84 -30.93 -9.30
N SER A 34 -34.34 -31.12 -10.52
CA SER A 34 -33.83 -30.40 -11.70
C SER A 34 -34.09 -28.89 -11.58
N LEU A 35 -35.29 -28.48 -11.17
CA LEU A 35 -35.62 -27.09 -10.91
C LEU A 35 -34.79 -26.51 -9.75
N GLY A 36 -34.56 -27.31 -8.70
CA GLY A 36 -33.70 -26.92 -7.59
C GLY A 36 -32.25 -26.65 -8.03
N LEU A 37 -31.68 -27.52 -8.86
CA LEU A 37 -30.33 -27.35 -9.40
C LEU A 37 -30.22 -26.11 -10.28
N ILE A 38 -31.16 -25.91 -11.21
CA ILE A 38 -31.21 -24.71 -12.05
C ILE A 38 -31.33 -23.44 -11.20
N GLY A 39 -32.16 -23.49 -10.15
CA GLY A 39 -32.31 -22.38 -9.21
C GLY A 39 -30.99 -22.04 -8.51
N VAL A 40 -30.25 -23.04 -8.03
CA VAL A 40 -28.94 -22.85 -7.38
C VAL A 40 -27.91 -22.31 -8.36
N GLU A 41 -27.85 -22.85 -9.57
CA GLU A 41 -26.91 -22.40 -10.60
C GLU A 41 -27.18 -20.93 -10.98
N THR A 42 -28.45 -20.59 -11.18
CA THR A 42 -28.86 -19.20 -11.49
C THR A 42 -28.52 -18.25 -10.34
N THR A 43 -28.84 -18.59 -9.09
CA THR A 43 -28.57 -17.70 -7.94
C THR A 43 -27.09 -17.65 -7.56
N SER A 44 -26.27 -18.51 -8.14
CA SER A 44 -24.82 -18.55 -7.93
C SER A 44 -24.04 -17.81 -9.02
N SER A 45 -24.70 -17.35 -10.09
CA SER A 45 -24.05 -16.69 -11.21
C SER A 45 -23.60 -15.26 -10.86
N GLN A 46 -22.54 -14.79 -11.51
CA GLN A 46 -22.08 -13.40 -11.34
C GLN A 46 -23.15 -12.36 -11.74
N GLU A 47 -23.99 -12.67 -12.74
CA GLU A 47 -25.09 -11.80 -13.19
C GLU A 47 -26.17 -11.67 -12.11
N PHE A 48 -26.55 -12.77 -11.45
CA PHE A 48 -27.48 -12.71 -10.33
C PHE A 48 -26.92 -11.86 -9.20
N CYS A 49 -25.64 -12.04 -8.87
CA CYS A 49 -24.97 -11.22 -7.86
C CYS A 49 -25.01 -9.72 -8.23
N SER A 50 -24.81 -9.38 -9.52
CA SER A 50 -24.84 -8.00 -10.02
C SER A 50 -26.21 -7.32 -9.94
N SER A 51 -27.29 -8.10 -9.80
CA SER A 51 -28.65 -7.58 -9.59
C SER A 51 -28.78 -6.83 -8.25
N CYS A 52 -27.93 -7.16 -7.28
CA CYS A 52 -27.76 -6.37 -6.06
C CYS A 52 -26.91 -5.14 -6.38
N HIS A 53 -27.47 -3.95 -6.19
CA HIS A 53 -26.80 -2.71 -6.59
C HIS A 53 -25.46 -2.50 -5.86
N GLU A 54 -25.34 -2.89 -4.59
CA GLU A 54 -24.11 -2.80 -3.79
C GLU A 54 -22.99 -3.73 -4.29
N MET A 55 -23.35 -4.74 -5.10
CA MET A 55 -22.40 -5.71 -5.66
C MET A 55 -21.84 -5.27 -7.02
N LYS A 56 -22.43 -4.24 -7.65
CA LYS A 56 -21.93 -3.69 -8.92
C LYS A 56 -20.42 -3.40 -8.93
N PRO A 57 -19.82 -2.80 -7.88
CA PRO A 57 -18.37 -2.59 -7.85
C PRO A 57 -17.57 -3.88 -7.98
N GLN A 58 -17.97 -4.92 -7.25
CA GLN A 58 -17.28 -6.21 -7.26
C GLN A 58 -17.48 -6.93 -8.60
N TYR A 59 -18.69 -6.85 -9.16
CA TYR A 59 -19.01 -7.41 -10.48
C TYR A 59 -18.18 -6.76 -11.60
N TYR A 60 -18.16 -5.43 -11.71
CA TYR A 60 -17.44 -4.77 -12.81
C TYR A 60 -15.92 -4.83 -12.66
N THR A 61 -15.39 -4.93 -11.43
CA THR A 61 -13.96 -5.19 -11.24
C THR A 61 -13.59 -6.62 -11.60
N LEU A 62 -14.39 -7.62 -11.20
CA LEU A 62 -14.20 -9.01 -11.61
C LEU A 62 -14.26 -9.16 -13.13
N LYS A 63 -15.25 -8.52 -13.78
CA LYS A 63 -15.39 -8.55 -15.23
C LYS A 63 -14.21 -7.91 -15.98
N ALA A 64 -13.54 -6.94 -15.36
CA ALA A 64 -12.33 -6.32 -15.88
C ALA A 64 -11.02 -7.06 -15.50
N SER A 65 -11.10 -8.11 -14.68
CA SER A 65 -9.96 -8.91 -14.23
C SER A 65 -9.66 -10.09 -15.18
N SER A 66 -8.60 -10.83 -14.89
CA SER A 66 -8.30 -12.11 -15.56
C SER A 66 -9.29 -13.23 -15.25
N HIS A 67 -10.21 -13.02 -14.31
CA HIS A 67 -11.22 -13.99 -13.86
C HIS A 67 -12.65 -13.60 -14.29
N SER A 68 -12.80 -12.86 -15.39
CA SER A 68 -14.09 -12.32 -15.87
C SER A 68 -15.17 -13.38 -16.15
N GLU A 69 -14.77 -14.62 -16.38
CA GLU A 69 -15.63 -15.76 -16.72
C GLU A 69 -15.83 -16.73 -15.56
N VAL A 70 -15.41 -16.35 -14.34
CA VAL A 70 -15.55 -17.17 -13.13
C VAL A 70 -16.66 -16.60 -12.25
N ASP A 71 -17.61 -17.46 -11.86
CA ASP A 71 -18.68 -17.05 -10.95
C ASP A 71 -18.17 -16.76 -9.53
N CYS A 72 -18.81 -15.81 -8.86
CA CYS A 72 -18.43 -15.37 -7.51
C CYS A 72 -18.31 -16.53 -6.52
N VAL A 73 -19.25 -17.48 -6.58
CA VAL A 73 -19.28 -18.64 -5.68
C VAL A 73 -18.09 -19.57 -5.85
N SER A 74 -17.42 -19.56 -7.00
CA SER A 74 -16.27 -20.43 -7.27
C SER A 74 -15.12 -20.12 -6.32
N CYS A 75 -15.01 -18.86 -5.89
CA CYS A 75 -14.02 -18.41 -4.92
C CYS A 75 -14.61 -18.22 -3.51
N HIS A 76 -15.82 -17.66 -3.42
CA HIS A 76 -16.41 -17.23 -2.14
C HIS A 76 -17.18 -18.33 -1.40
N VAL A 77 -17.38 -19.51 -2.01
CA VAL A 77 -18.10 -20.63 -1.41
C VAL A 77 -17.27 -21.90 -1.49
N ASP A 78 -17.08 -22.54 -0.34
CA ASP A 78 -16.45 -23.86 -0.26
C ASP A 78 -17.27 -24.90 -1.05
N PRO A 79 -16.61 -25.89 -1.66
CA PRO A 79 -17.32 -26.83 -2.50
C PRO A 79 -18.20 -27.77 -1.65
N GLY A 80 -19.21 -28.34 -2.29
CA GLY A 80 -20.10 -29.34 -1.68
C GLY A 80 -21.47 -28.79 -1.27
N ALA A 81 -22.50 -29.60 -1.47
CA ALA A 81 -23.91 -29.19 -1.34
C ALA A 81 -24.25 -28.54 0.02
N LYS A 82 -23.62 -29.01 1.10
CA LYS A 82 -23.80 -28.43 2.45
C LYS A 82 -23.31 -26.97 2.53
N ASN A 83 -22.16 -26.68 1.93
CA ASN A 83 -21.55 -25.35 1.95
C ASN A 83 -22.34 -24.39 1.05
N TYR A 84 -22.78 -24.85 -0.11
CA TYR A 84 -23.73 -24.09 -0.95
C TYR A 84 -25.03 -23.78 -0.21
N ALA A 85 -25.64 -24.76 0.46
CA ALA A 85 -26.86 -24.53 1.24
C ALA A 85 -26.64 -23.51 2.38
N LYS A 86 -25.49 -23.60 3.07
CA LYS A 86 -25.10 -22.63 4.11
C LYS A 86 -24.90 -21.23 3.55
N ALA A 87 -24.25 -21.10 2.39
CA ALA A 87 -24.04 -19.82 1.71
C ALA A 87 -25.38 -19.16 1.32
N GLN A 88 -26.32 -19.94 0.79
CA GLN A 88 -27.66 -19.46 0.45
C GLN A 88 -28.42 -19.00 1.71
N ALA A 89 -28.37 -19.76 2.80
CA ALA A 89 -28.99 -19.37 4.08
C ALA A 89 -28.38 -18.07 4.63
N ASN A 90 -27.05 -17.92 4.57
CA ASN A 90 -26.37 -16.68 4.96
C ASN A 90 -26.76 -15.51 4.06
N GLY A 91 -26.93 -15.72 2.75
CA GLY A 91 -27.40 -14.70 1.81
C GLY A 91 -28.77 -14.13 2.20
N VAL A 92 -29.68 -14.98 2.69
CA VAL A 92 -30.98 -14.54 3.22
C VAL A 92 -30.83 -13.66 4.48
N VAL A 93 -29.89 -14.02 5.37
CA VAL A 93 -29.58 -13.22 6.56
C VAL A 93 -29.02 -11.85 6.19
N GLU A 94 -28.09 -11.79 5.23
CA GLU A 94 -27.52 -10.52 4.76
C GLU A 94 -28.56 -9.66 4.04
N PHE A 95 -29.47 -10.28 3.27
CA PHE A 95 -30.62 -9.58 2.69
C PHE A 95 -31.54 -8.97 3.77
N TYR A 96 -31.79 -9.70 4.85
CA TYR A 96 -32.56 -9.18 5.99
C TYR A 96 -31.84 -8.02 6.71
N LYS A 97 -30.52 -8.12 6.91
CA LYS A 97 -29.71 -7.03 7.49
C LYS A 97 -29.76 -5.78 6.62
N LYS A 98 -29.69 -5.93 5.30
CA LYS A 98 -29.87 -4.83 4.35
C LYS A 98 -31.25 -4.18 4.48
N GLN A 99 -32.32 -4.97 4.54
CA GLN A 99 -33.69 -4.45 4.67
C GLN A 99 -33.93 -3.70 5.99
N THR A 100 -33.17 -4.05 7.03
CA THR A 100 -33.22 -3.43 8.36
C THR A 100 -32.13 -2.37 8.58
N ASP A 101 -31.36 -2.02 7.54
CA ASP A 101 -30.23 -1.08 7.57
C ASP A 101 -29.18 -1.39 8.67
N SER A 102 -29.01 -2.68 8.99
CA SER A 102 -28.14 -3.19 10.05
C SER A 102 -26.85 -3.82 9.52
N TYR A 103 -26.44 -3.48 8.30
CA TYR A 103 -25.22 -3.99 7.66
C TYR A 103 -24.00 -3.07 7.88
N ILE A 104 -22.81 -3.61 7.69
CA ILE A 104 -21.54 -2.87 7.84
C ILE A 104 -21.03 -2.46 6.45
N ALA A 105 -20.72 -1.17 6.27
CA ALA A 105 -20.11 -0.62 5.06
C ALA A 105 -18.67 -0.11 5.34
N PRO A 106 -17.70 -0.30 4.42
CA PRO A 106 -17.81 -1.01 3.14
C PRO A 106 -17.95 -2.53 3.34
N ILE A 107 -18.49 -3.22 2.34
CA ILE A 107 -18.56 -4.69 2.34
C ILE A 107 -17.13 -5.24 2.39
N LYS A 108 -16.82 -5.96 3.46
CA LYS A 108 -15.55 -6.65 3.64
C LYS A 108 -15.79 -8.14 3.78
N MET A 109 -14.87 -8.90 3.20
CA MET A 109 -14.81 -10.34 3.39
C MET A 109 -14.47 -10.64 4.85
N PRO A 110 -15.23 -11.52 5.53
CA PRO A 110 -14.97 -11.86 6.92
C PRO A 110 -13.74 -12.74 7.08
N ASN A 111 -13.41 -13.54 6.07
CA ASN A 111 -12.28 -14.45 6.04
C ASN A 111 -11.52 -14.30 4.72
N LEU A 112 -10.26 -14.69 4.71
CA LEU A 112 -9.45 -14.82 3.49
C LEU A 112 -10.03 -15.90 2.56
N ILE A 113 -9.79 -15.76 1.26
CA ILE A 113 -10.11 -16.82 0.30
C ILE A 113 -9.08 -17.92 0.49
N PRO A 114 -9.50 -19.17 0.76
CA PRO A 114 -8.58 -20.28 0.98
C PRO A 114 -7.89 -20.69 -0.33
N ASP A 115 -6.67 -21.22 -0.23
CA ASP A 115 -5.85 -21.64 -1.37
C ASP A 115 -6.58 -22.65 -2.27
N GLU A 116 -7.39 -23.53 -1.68
CA GLU A 116 -8.16 -24.54 -2.41
C GLU A 116 -9.14 -23.93 -3.41
N ALA A 117 -9.54 -22.67 -3.25
CA ALA A 117 -10.35 -21.98 -4.26
C ALA A 117 -9.53 -21.71 -5.54
N CYS A 118 -8.28 -21.29 -5.39
CA CYS A 118 -7.37 -21.02 -6.49
C CYS A 118 -6.89 -22.34 -7.14
N GLU A 119 -6.58 -23.35 -6.33
CA GLU A 119 -5.97 -24.61 -6.79
C GLU A 119 -6.90 -25.50 -7.60
N ARG A 120 -8.22 -25.25 -7.58
CA ARG A 120 -9.19 -25.89 -8.49
C ARG A 120 -8.81 -25.69 -9.95
N CYS A 121 -8.25 -24.52 -10.28
CA CYS A 121 -7.86 -24.16 -11.64
C CYS A 121 -6.33 -23.96 -11.77
N HIS A 122 -5.65 -23.54 -10.69
CA HIS A 122 -4.22 -23.27 -10.67
C HIS A 122 -3.45 -24.37 -9.94
N ASN A 123 -3.19 -25.49 -10.62
CA ASN A 123 -2.39 -26.56 -10.06
C ASN A 123 -0.89 -26.20 -10.05
N MET A 124 -0.37 -25.87 -8.87
CA MET A 124 1.03 -25.46 -8.67
C MET A 124 2.04 -26.59 -8.88
N ASN A 125 1.62 -27.86 -8.81
CA ASN A 125 2.50 -29.01 -9.08
C ASN A 125 2.70 -29.26 -10.59
N ALA A 126 1.78 -28.78 -11.42
CA ALA A 126 1.78 -29.01 -12.87
C ALA A 126 2.10 -27.74 -13.67
N ARG A 127 2.15 -26.57 -13.02
CA ARG A 127 2.34 -25.27 -13.66
C ARG A 127 3.68 -24.67 -13.25
N GLY A 128 4.56 -24.47 -14.23
CA GLY A 128 5.67 -23.54 -14.09
C GLY A 128 5.11 -22.12 -13.98
N VAL A 129 5.15 -21.54 -12.78
CA VAL A 129 4.82 -20.14 -12.56
C VAL A 129 6.11 -19.33 -12.60
N THR A 130 6.38 -18.69 -13.74
CA THR A 130 7.45 -17.71 -13.82
C THR A 130 6.96 -16.41 -13.18
N PRO A 131 7.64 -15.87 -12.16
CA PRO A 131 7.39 -14.50 -11.73
C PRO A 131 7.62 -13.56 -12.91
N SER A 132 6.95 -12.42 -12.92
CA SER A 132 7.11 -11.47 -14.04
C SER A 132 8.49 -10.82 -13.96
N GLY A 133 9.27 -10.89 -15.05
CA GLY A 133 10.54 -10.17 -15.18
C GLY A 133 11.70 -10.87 -14.45
N ASP A 134 12.25 -10.20 -13.46
CA ASP A 134 13.55 -10.51 -12.84
C ASP A 134 13.44 -11.19 -11.46
N LEU A 135 12.21 -11.41 -10.98
CA LEU A 135 11.97 -11.89 -9.63
C LEU A 135 12.07 -13.42 -9.52
N ILE A 136 12.68 -13.89 -8.43
CA ILE A 136 12.77 -15.29 -8.03
C ILE A 136 11.77 -15.52 -6.89
N ILE A 137 10.63 -16.16 -7.19
CA ILE A 137 9.59 -16.45 -6.21
C ILE A 137 9.28 -17.96 -6.21
N PRO A 138 9.93 -18.74 -5.33
CA PRO A 138 9.65 -20.16 -5.17
C PRO A 138 8.33 -20.36 -4.42
N HIS A 139 7.22 -20.52 -5.16
CA HIS A 139 5.88 -20.62 -4.58
C HIS A 139 5.71 -21.86 -3.69
N ASP A 140 6.41 -22.95 -3.99
CA ASP A 140 6.48 -24.17 -3.19
C ASP A 140 7.01 -23.92 -1.77
N LYS A 141 8.07 -23.12 -1.65
CA LYS A 141 8.65 -22.75 -0.36
C LYS A 141 7.69 -21.87 0.44
N HIS A 142 7.12 -20.85 -0.18
CA HIS A 142 6.17 -19.96 0.48
C HIS A 142 4.94 -20.74 0.98
N LYS A 143 4.39 -21.64 0.15
CA LYS A 143 3.28 -22.50 0.54
C LYS A 143 3.65 -23.43 1.71
N THR A 144 4.88 -23.97 1.72
CA THR A 144 5.36 -24.83 2.82
C THR A 144 5.45 -24.08 4.15
N GLU A 145 5.78 -22.79 4.10
CA GLU A 145 5.76 -21.89 5.27
C GLU A 145 4.35 -21.40 5.65
N GLY A 146 3.30 -21.91 5.00
CA GLY A 146 1.90 -21.58 5.30
C GLY A 146 1.46 -20.21 4.78
N ILE A 147 2.15 -19.66 3.77
CA ILE A 147 1.75 -18.41 3.12
C ILE A 147 0.65 -18.69 2.10
N GLU A 148 -0.53 -18.11 2.31
CA GLU A 148 -1.70 -18.25 1.45
C GLU A 148 -1.60 -17.36 0.19
N CYS A 149 -2.23 -17.79 -0.89
CA CYS A 149 -2.21 -17.13 -2.20
C CYS A 149 -2.62 -15.65 -2.10
N VAL A 150 -3.70 -15.38 -1.36
CA VAL A 150 -4.26 -14.03 -1.24
C VAL A 150 -3.43 -13.08 -0.39
N GLN A 151 -2.43 -13.56 0.36
CA GLN A 151 -1.51 -12.67 1.07
C GLN A 151 -0.63 -11.87 0.10
N CYS A 152 -0.43 -12.37 -1.12
CA CYS A 152 0.25 -11.64 -2.19
C CYS A 152 -0.71 -11.25 -3.33
N HIS A 153 -1.71 -12.09 -3.63
CA HIS A 153 -2.61 -11.94 -4.77
C HIS A 153 -4.00 -11.37 -4.42
N SER A 154 -4.13 -10.67 -3.28
CA SER A 154 -5.36 -10.00 -2.78
C SER A 154 -6.10 -9.19 -3.84
N GLY A 155 -5.36 -8.48 -4.68
CA GLY A 155 -5.87 -7.57 -5.70
C GLY A 155 -6.33 -8.21 -7.01
N THR A 156 -6.09 -9.50 -7.22
CA THR A 156 -6.19 -10.14 -8.54
C THR A 156 -7.59 -10.04 -9.16
N ALA A 157 -8.64 -10.19 -8.35
CA ALA A 157 -10.03 -10.19 -8.83
C ALA A 157 -10.70 -8.80 -8.73
N HIS A 158 -10.34 -8.00 -7.72
CA HIS A 158 -11.10 -6.81 -7.35
C HIS A 158 -10.28 -5.52 -7.21
N GLY A 159 -8.95 -5.56 -7.36
CA GLY A 159 -8.11 -4.36 -7.31
C GLY A 159 -8.19 -3.60 -5.97
N GLU A 160 -8.37 -4.34 -4.87
CA GLU A 160 -8.40 -3.85 -3.49
C GLU A 160 -9.40 -2.71 -3.23
N ILE A 161 -10.51 -2.64 -3.99
CA ILE A 161 -11.49 -1.54 -3.89
C ILE A 161 -12.08 -1.34 -2.50
N SER A 162 -12.16 -2.40 -1.69
CA SER A 162 -12.63 -2.35 -0.31
C SER A 162 -11.64 -1.66 0.62
N ASP A 163 -10.34 -1.90 0.47
CA ASP A 163 -9.31 -1.29 1.32
C ASP A 163 -8.97 0.14 0.88
N ARG A 164 -9.14 0.41 -0.42
CA ARG A 164 -9.15 1.76 -0.99
C ARG A 164 -10.39 2.57 -0.58
N LYS A 165 -11.36 1.95 0.11
CA LYS A 165 -12.65 2.53 0.54
C LYS A 165 -13.47 3.12 -0.61
N VAL A 166 -13.27 2.64 -1.84
CA VAL A 166 -13.96 3.15 -3.04
C VAL A 166 -15.45 2.82 -3.00
N THR A 167 -15.82 1.77 -2.26
CA THR A 167 -17.21 1.32 -2.08
C THR A 167 -17.89 1.93 -0.85
N TYR A 168 -17.18 2.68 0.01
CA TYR A 168 -17.77 3.29 1.19
C TYR A 168 -18.63 4.50 0.83
N LYS A 169 -19.95 4.42 1.06
CA LYS A 169 -20.93 5.45 0.67
C LYS A 169 -20.86 5.84 -0.82
N SER A 170 -20.44 4.90 -1.66
CA SER A 170 -20.32 5.15 -3.10
C SER A 170 -21.68 5.17 -3.77
N ASP A 171 -21.82 5.98 -4.82
CA ASP A 171 -22.96 5.91 -5.72
C ASP A 171 -22.82 4.66 -6.61
N TYR A 172 -23.39 3.56 -6.14
CA TYR A 172 -23.34 2.27 -6.83
C TYR A 172 -23.97 2.30 -8.23
N GLY A 173 -24.85 3.27 -8.51
CA GLY A 173 -25.48 3.45 -9.82
C GLY A 173 -24.50 3.86 -10.92
N LYS A 174 -23.37 4.49 -10.57
CA LYS A 174 -22.35 4.95 -11.52
C LYS A 174 -21.38 3.87 -11.97
N TRP A 175 -21.38 2.72 -11.30
CA TRP A 175 -20.50 1.61 -11.68
C TRP A 175 -20.96 0.98 -12.99
N ASN A 176 -20.00 0.83 -13.90
CA ASN A 176 -20.13 0.25 -15.22
C ASN A 176 -18.78 -0.37 -15.64
N GLU A 177 -18.75 -1.03 -16.79
CA GLU A 177 -17.56 -1.70 -17.32
C GLU A 177 -16.36 -0.74 -17.45
N LYS A 178 -16.59 0.51 -17.90
CA LYS A 178 -15.52 1.50 -18.06
C LYS A 178 -14.90 1.89 -16.72
N LEU A 179 -15.72 2.11 -15.69
CA LEU A 179 -15.23 2.43 -14.35
C LEU A 179 -14.50 1.23 -13.73
N GLY A 180 -15.06 0.02 -13.87
CA GLY A 180 -14.40 -1.22 -13.43
C GLY A 180 -13.02 -1.40 -14.06
N ALA A 181 -12.94 -1.26 -15.39
CA ALA A 181 -11.68 -1.34 -16.13
C ALA A 181 -10.68 -0.24 -15.74
N HIS A 182 -11.15 0.99 -15.51
CA HIS A 182 -10.27 2.07 -15.04
C HIS A 182 -9.68 1.75 -13.65
N ILE A 183 -10.51 1.29 -12.72
CA ILE A 183 -10.08 0.90 -11.38
C ILE A 183 -9.08 -0.28 -11.43
N MET A 184 -9.33 -1.25 -12.32
CA MET A 184 -8.47 -2.41 -12.59
C MET A 184 -7.30 -2.10 -13.55
N SER A 185 -7.11 -0.86 -13.98
CA SER A 185 -5.94 -0.49 -14.78
C SER A 185 -4.73 -0.11 -13.92
N ASP A 186 -4.99 0.23 -12.65
CA ASP A 186 -3.94 0.61 -11.71
C ASP A 186 -3.24 -0.63 -11.15
N THR A 187 -2.07 -0.93 -11.74
CA THR A 187 -1.27 -2.11 -11.37
C THR A 187 -0.82 -2.12 -9.91
N LYS A 188 -0.82 -0.98 -9.22
CA LYS A 188 -0.46 -0.87 -7.78
C LYS A 188 -1.35 -1.75 -6.90
N TYR A 189 -2.60 -1.94 -7.30
CA TYR A 189 -3.61 -2.64 -6.49
C TYR A 189 -3.94 -4.04 -7.01
N ILE A 190 -3.27 -4.53 -8.05
CA ILE A 190 -3.58 -5.81 -8.70
C ILE A 190 -2.36 -6.72 -8.71
N ARG A 191 -1.17 -6.14 -8.63
CA ARG A 191 0.09 -6.86 -8.53
C ARG A 191 0.64 -6.73 -7.12
N PRO A 192 1.28 -7.79 -6.57
CA PRO A 192 2.01 -7.68 -5.32
C PRO A 192 3.02 -6.53 -5.42
N GLN A 193 3.03 -5.67 -4.41
CA GLN A 193 4.01 -4.59 -4.30
C GLN A 193 5.25 -5.10 -3.55
N MET A 194 6.41 -4.49 -3.79
CA MET A 194 7.65 -4.86 -3.10
C MET A 194 7.51 -4.74 -1.58
N ASP A 195 6.72 -3.76 -1.09
CA ASP A 195 6.38 -3.60 0.33
C ASP A 195 5.77 -4.89 0.92
N THR A 196 4.92 -5.59 0.18
CA THR A 196 4.32 -6.85 0.63
C THR A 196 5.40 -7.90 0.88
N CYS A 197 6.35 -8.03 -0.04
CA CYS A 197 7.46 -8.97 0.06
C CYS A 197 8.39 -8.60 1.22
N MET A 198 8.87 -7.37 1.25
CA MET A 198 9.88 -6.90 2.20
C MET A 198 9.36 -6.89 3.64
N ASN A 199 8.11 -6.46 3.86
CA ASN A 199 7.52 -6.45 5.19
C ASN A 199 7.34 -7.87 5.72
N CYS A 200 6.86 -8.80 4.89
CA CYS A 200 6.73 -10.20 5.28
C CYS A 200 8.10 -10.82 5.57
N HIS A 201 9.08 -10.63 4.69
CA HIS A 201 10.43 -11.18 4.87
C HIS A 201 11.10 -10.64 6.13
N LYS A 202 10.94 -9.34 6.43
CA LYS A 202 11.45 -8.72 7.66
C LYS A 202 10.81 -9.35 8.90
N LEU A 203 9.50 -9.59 8.88
CA LEU A 203 8.79 -10.21 10.00
C LEU A 203 9.16 -11.69 10.18
N GLN A 204 9.40 -12.40 9.09
CA GLN A 204 9.74 -13.83 9.09
C GLN A 204 11.25 -14.10 9.20
N ASN A 205 12.09 -13.06 9.31
CA ASN A 205 13.56 -13.16 9.21
C ASN A 205 14.04 -13.93 7.95
N ALA A 206 13.32 -13.75 6.84
CA ALA A 206 13.69 -14.31 5.54
C ALA A 206 14.73 -13.42 4.83
N PRO A 207 15.40 -13.91 3.77
CA PRO A 207 16.39 -13.13 3.04
C PRO A 207 15.86 -11.77 2.55
N LEU A 208 16.62 -10.71 2.82
CA LEU A 208 16.33 -9.33 2.37
C LEU A 208 17.33 -8.84 1.32
N ASP A 209 18.37 -9.63 1.06
CA ASP A 209 19.37 -9.33 0.04
C ASP A 209 18.73 -9.30 -1.34
N CYS A 210 19.02 -8.28 -2.14
CA CYS A 210 18.40 -8.10 -3.45
C CYS A 210 18.63 -9.33 -4.35
N THR A 211 19.82 -9.93 -4.31
CA THR A 211 20.19 -11.11 -5.12
C THR A 211 19.51 -12.40 -4.68
N ALA A 212 18.87 -12.43 -3.50
CA ALA A 212 18.04 -13.56 -3.11
C ALA A 212 16.71 -13.58 -3.88
N CYS A 213 16.24 -12.40 -4.29
CA CYS A 213 14.96 -12.21 -4.96
C CYS A 213 15.11 -11.84 -6.44
N HIS A 214 16.28 -11.40 -6.90
CA HIS A 214 16.49 -10.89 -8.24
C HIS A 214 17.56 -11.68 -9.01
N GLU A 215 17.27 -12.07 -10.24
CA GLU A 215 18.21 -12.77 -11.13
C GLU A 215 19.29 -11.81 -11.66
N SER A 216 18.94 -10.55 -11.88
CA SER A 216 19.78 -9.52 -12.45
C SER A 216 20.59 -8.77 -11.38
N THR A 217 21.72 -8.22 -11.81
CA THR A 217 22.53 -7.35 -10.96
C THR A 217 21.80 -6.02 -10.73
N MET A 218 21.33 -5.81 -9.50
CA MET A 218 20.57 -4.63 -9.10
C MET A 218 21.36 -3.33 -9.02
N VAL A 219 22.66 -3.37 -9.26
CA VAL A 219 23.53 -2.19 -9.27
C VAL A 219 23.73 -1.75 -10.72
N PRO A 220 23.12 -0.64 -11.16
CA PRO A 220 23.30 -0.14 -12.51
C PRO A 220 24.76 0.23 -12.78
N ASP A 221 25.19 0.21 -14.04
CA ASP A 221 26.61 0.41 -14.38
C ASP A 221 27.12 1.82 -14.05
N ASP A 222 26.24 2.83 -14.03
CA ASP A 222 26.60 4.19 -13.64
C ASP A 222 27.06 4.28 -12.17
N HIS A 223 26.54 3.44 -11.28
CA HIS A 223 26.92 3.35 -9.87
C HIS A 223 28.35 2.86 -9.67
N LYS A 224 28.90 2.16 -10.68
CA LYS A 224 30.27 1.63 -10.66
C LYS A 224 31.31 2.68 -11.08
N THR A 225 30.86 3.80 -11.65
CA THR A 225 31.76 4.83 -12.20
C THR A 225 32.41 5.67 -11.10
N GLU A 226 33.65 6.10 -11.34
CA GLU A 226 34.34 7.05 -10.44
C GLU A 226 33.56 8.37 -10.31
N LYS A 227 32.90 8.81 -11.38
CA LYS A 227 32.05 10.01 -11.36
C LYS A 227 30.93 9.91 -10.33
N PHE A 228 30.30 8.73 -10.20
CA PHE A 228 29.27 8.48 -9.19
C PHE A 228 29.86 8.55 -7.78
N LYS A 229 31.01 7.89 -7.56
CA LYS A 229 31.73 7.87 -6.27
C LYS A 229 32.20 9.24 -5.83
N THR A 230 32.63 10.09 -6.76
CA THR A 230 33.08 11.47 -6.47
C THR A 230 31.93 12.48 -6.29
N GLY A 231 30.70 12.01 -6.09
CA GLY A 231 29.53 12.87 -5.82
C GLY A 231 28.76 13.35 -7.05
N GLY A 232 29.00 12.77 -8.23
CA GLY A 232 28.23 13.07 -9.44
C GLY A 232 26.74 12.69 -9.31
N HIS A 233 26.42 11.68 -8.49
CA HIS A 233 25.04 11.24 -8.23
C HIS A 233 24.22 12.26 -7.43
N GLY A 234 24.87 13.16 -6.68
CA GLY A 234 24.17 14.21 -5.92
C GLY A 234 23.66 15.37 -6.79
N LYS A 235 23.97 15.38 -8.09
CA LYS A 235 23.55 16.42 -9.05
C LYS A 235 22.29 16.03 -9.83
N ILE A 236 21.36 15.39 -9.15
CA ILE A 236 20.07 14.94 -9.72
C ILE A 236 18.97 15.97 -9.44
N LYS A 237 17.91 15.95 -10.24
CA LYS A 237 16.75 16.80 -9.99
C LYS A 237 15.88 16.17 -8.89
N PRO A 238 15.19 16.98 -8.07
CA PRO A 238 14.22 16.47 -7.08
C PRO A 238 13.19 15.49 -7.68
N SER A 239 12.75 15.74 -8.92
CA SER A 239 11.82 14.86 -9.66
C SER A 239 12.35 13.44 -9.88
N ASP A 240 13.67 13.25 -9.87
CA ASP A 240 14.30 11.98 -10.18
C ASP A 240 14.44 11.11 -8.91
N LEU A 241 14.26 11.70 -7.72
CA LEU A 241 14.43 11.01 -6.43
C LEU A 241 13.42 9.88 -6.23
N GLU A 242 12.20 10.01 -6.74
CA GLU A 242 11.20 8.94 -6.70
C GLU A 242 11.68 7.67 -7.41
N THR A 243 12.56 7.80 -8.42
CA THR A 243 13.13 6.64 -9.10
C THR A 243 14.20 5.98 -8.25
N CYS A 244 15.04 6.75 -7.57
CA CYS A 244 16.02 6.24 -6.61
C CYS A 244 15.32 5.54 -5.43
N GLU A 245 14.21 6.11 -4.97
CA GLU A 245 13.47 5.62 -3.82
C GLU A 245 12.91 4.22 -3.99
N LYS A 246 12.57 3.83 -5.24
CA LYS A 246 12.06 2.48 -5.55
C LYS A 246 12.99 1.35 -5.11
N CYS A 247 14.29 1.62 -5.00
CA CYS A 247 15.29 0.63 -4.56
C CYS A 247 15.88 1.00 -3.20
N HIS A 248 16.20 2.28 -2.98
CA HIS A 248 16.95 2.70 -1.80
C HIS A 248 16.12 2.81 -0.52
N SER A 249 14.78 2.91 -0.61
CA SER A 249 13.90 2.92 0.57
C SER A 249 14.13 1.71 1.47
N TYR A 250 14.28 0.53 0.87
CA TYR A 250 14.47 -0.75 1.54
C TYR A 250 15.89 -0.97 2.08
N MET A 251 16.85 -0.14 1.69
CA MET A 251 18.22 -0.18 2.22
C MET A 251 18.36 0.59 3.54
N SER A 252 17.37 1.39 3.89
CA SER A 252 17.38 2.13 5.15
C SER A 252 17.05 1.21 6.33
N SER A 253 17.86 1.26 7.38
CA SER A 253 17.60 0.56 8.64
C SER A 253 16.44 1.16 9.44
N VAL A 254 15.99 2.37 9.08
CA VAL A 254 14.88 3.08 9.73
C VAL A 254 13.82 3.39 8.68
N GLU A 255 12.56 3.11 9.02
CA GLU A 255 11.40 3.43 8.20
C GLU A 255 11.18 4.95 8.17
N TYR A 256 10.89 5.46 6.98
CA TYR A 256 10.55 6.86 6.75
C TYR A 256 9.49 6.99 5.66
N ASP A 257 8.94 8.18 5.52
CA ASP A 257 7.85 8.45 4.60
C ASP A 257 8.06 9.78 3.87
N LEU A 258 9.03 9.81 2.96
CA LEU A 258 9.32 11.00 2.16
C LEU A 258 8.47 11.10 0.90
N PHE A 259 8.07 9.96 0.33
CA PHE A 259 7.41 9.88 -0.98
C PHE A 259 6.07 9.14 -0.96
N LYS A 260 5.50 8.72 0.19
CA LYS A 260 4.17 8.09 0.12
C LYS A 260 3.13 9.14 -0.22
N GLU A 261 2.23 8.73 -1.11
CA GLU A 261 1.05 9.50 -1.45
C GLU A 261 0.24 9.78 -0.17
N ASP A 262 -0.22 11.02 -0.05
CA ASP A 262 -1.19 11.36 0.98
C ASP A 262 -2.40 10.41 0.87
N PRO A 263 -2.88 9.83 1.98
CA PRO A 263 -4.11 9.06 1.98
C PRO A 263 -5.22 9.81 1.26
N SER A 264 -6.00 9.12 0.42
CA SER A 264 -7.04 9.73 -0.42
C SER A 264 -8.00 10.65 0.33
N TYR A 265 -8.24 10.38 1.62
CA TYR A 265 -9.09 11.21 2.47
C TYR A 265 -8.51 12.60 2.79
N LYS A 266 -7.17 12.79 2.78
CA LYS A 266 -6.53 14.09 3.01
C LYS A 266 -6.89 15.11 1.93
N ARG A 267 -7.26 14.67 0.73
CA ARG A 267 -7.81 15.55 -0.33
C ARG A 267 -9.06 16.31 0.12
N TYR A 268 -9.84 15.76 1.05
CA TYR A 268 -11.04 16.41 1.60
C TYR A 268 -10.75 17.23 2.87
N LEU A 269 -9.49 17.23 3.35
CA LEU A 269 -9.04 17.98 4.52
C LEU A 269 -8.12 19.16 4.15
N LYS A 270 -7.57 19.19 2.92
CA LYS A 270 -6.78 20.30 2.40
C LYS A 270 -7.70 21.40 1.88
N ASN A 271 -7.48 22.64 2.31
CA ASN A 271 -8.12 23.81 1.71
C ASN A 271 -7.48 24.08 0.33
N GLU A 272 -8.18 24.77 -0.58
CA GLU A 272 -7.69 25.04 -1.94
C GLU A 272 -6.35 25.80 -1.99
N ASP A 273 -5.95 26.48 -0.91
CA ASP A 273 -4.67 27.17 -0.78
C ASP A 273 -3.50 26.28 -0.29
N ASP A 274 -3.74 25.06 0.19
CA ASP A 274 -2.68 24.17 0.72
C ASP A 274 -2.01 23.33 -0.38
N THR A 275 -1.72 23.96 -1.52
CA THR A 275 -1.02 23.33 -2.67
C THR A 275 0.50 23.49 -2.60
N GLU A 276 1.10 23.38 -1.41
CA GLU A 276 2.51 23.02 -1.34
C GLU A 276 2.63 21.50 -1.35
N ALA A 277 2.71 20.93 -2.56
CA ALA A 277 3.36 19.64 -2.73
C ALA A 277 4.79 19.83 -2.21
N SER A 278 5.06 19.38 -0.98
CA SER A 278 6.37 19.45 -0.37
C SER A 278 7.34 18.66 -1.25
N SER A 279 8.03 19.33 -2.18
CA SER A 279 8.99 18.68 -3.05
C SER A 279 10.17 18.23 -2.21
N VAL A 280 10.33 16.92 -2.03
CA VAL A 280 11.49 16.36 -1.30
C VAL A 280 12.76 16.83 -1.97
N THR A 281 13.62 17.51 -1.22
CA THR A 281 14.92 17.96 -1.75
C THR A 281 15.93 16.81 -1.70
N VAL A 282 16.95 16.86 -2.56
CA VAL A 282 18.05 15.87 -2.55
C VAL A 282 18.75 15.84 -1.19
N GLN A 283 18.87 16.99 -0.53
CA GLN A 283 19.45 17.12 0.81
C GLN A 283 18.58 16.42 1.86
N THR A 284 17.27 16.63 1.83
CA THR A 284 16.32 15.96 2.74
C THR A 284 16.37 14.45 2.55
N TYR A 285 16.43 14.00 1.30
CA TYR A 285 16.52 12.58 0.97
C TYR A 285 17.78 11.92 1.53
N ALA A 286 18.94 12.52 1.27
CA ALA A 286 20.24 12.02 1.73
C ALA A 286 20.37 11.98 3.27
N LYS A 287 19.67 12.88 3.99
CA LYS A 287 19.65 12.90 5.47
C LYS A 287 18.75 11.84 6.08
N THR A 288 17.65 11.51 5.41
CA THR A 288 16.58 10.68 5.97
C THR A 288 16.87 9.20 5.76
N ASN A 289 17.35 8.84 4.57
CA ASN A 289 17.75 7.48 4.29
C ASN A 289 19.07 7.16 5.02
N THR A 290 19.06 6.19 5.93
CA THR A 290 20.23 5.82 6.73
C THR A 290 21.40 5.32 5.88
N PHE A 291 21.14 4.62 4.78
CA PHE A 291 22.17 4.21 3.83
C PHE A 291 22.92 5.40 3.25
N CYS A 292 22.19 6.45 2.87
CA CYS A 292 22.78 7.68 2.35
C CYS A 292 23.53 8.44 3.45
N LYS A 293 22.94 8.49 4.66
CA LYS A 293 23.48 9.20 5.82
C LYS A 293 24.83 8.65 6.27
N ASP A 294 25.09 7.36 6.10
CA ASP A 294 26.38 6.77 6.48
C ASP A 294 27.56 7.40 5.73
N CYS A 295 27.34 7.84 4.49
CA CYS A 295 28.33 8.56 3.69
C CYS A 295 28.15 10.09 3.77
N HIS A 296 26.92 10.59 3.61
CA HIS A 296 26.62 12.03 3.50
C HIS A 296 26.46 12.75 4.85
N GLY A 297 26.29 12.00 5.93
CA GLY A 297 26.27 12.52 7.31
C GLY A 297 27.67 12.61 7.94
N GLN A 298 28.72 12.25 7.21
CA GLN A 298 30.09 12.33 7.69
C GLN A 298 30.55 13.78 7.79
N LYS A 299 31.18 14.13 8.91
CA LYS A 299 31.76 15.47 9.09
C LYS A 299 32.78 15.74 7.97
N PRO A 300 32.65 16.84 7.21
CA PRO A 300 33.60 17.20 6.18
C PRO A 300 35.02 17.34 6.74
N SER A 301 36.04 17.10 5.92
CA SER A 301 37.45 17.29 6.32
C SER A 301 37.75 18.72 6.79
N SER A 302 37.01 19.71 6.28
CA SER A 302 37.08 21.09 6.73
C SER A 302 36.84 21.24 8.25
N HIS A 303 35.96 20.42 8.82
CA HIS A 303 35.59 20.40 10.24
C HIS A 303 36.58 19.63 11.12
N LYS A 304 37.53 18.90 10.51
CA LYS A 304 38.57 18.15 11.24
C LYS A 304 39.80 19.01 11.58
N ARG A 305 39.87 20.24 11.04
CA ARG A 305 40.98 21.17 11.29
C ARG A 305 40.77 21.88 12.63
N ALA A 306 41.82 21.97 13.45
CA ALA A 306 41.78 22.73 14.70
C ALA A 306 41.42 24.21 14.48
N SER A 307 41.89 24.80 13.36
CA SER A 307 41.57 26.19 12.97
C SER A 307 40.14 26.38 12.50
N PHE A 308 39.39 25.30 12.22
CA PHE A 308 38.02 25.42 11.73
C PHE A 308 37.17 26.20 12.71
N ILE A 309 37.32 25.99 14.02
CA ILE A 309 36.53 26.69 15.05
C ILE A 309 36.71 28.22 14.96
N THR A 310 37.94 28.67 14.68
CA THR A 310 38.27 30.10 14.56
C THR A 310 37.98 30.68 13.18
N GLU A 311 37.96 29.84 12.14
CA GLU A 311 37.83 30.26 10.73
C GLU A 311 36.45 29.94 10.13
N HIS A 312 35.61 29.17 10.83
CA HIS A 312 34.29 28.69 10.40
C HIS A 312 33.38 29.83 9.93
N GLY A 313 33.40 30.96 10.63
CA GLY A 313 32.61 32.14 10.27
C GLY A 313 33.02 32.83 8.97
N ARG A 314 34.27 32.69 8.52
CA ARG A 314 34.71 33.22 7.20
C ARG A 314 34.36 32.29 6.05
N LEU A 315 34.05 31.02 6.33
CA LEU A 315 33.69 30.02 5.33
C LEU A 315 32.20 30.08 4.96
N SER A 316 31.40 30.96 5.58
CA SER A 316 29.94 31.03 5.45
C SER A 316 29.42 31.89 4.28
N GLU A 317 30.24 32.21 3.27
CA GLU A 317 29.78 33.01 2.12
C GLU A 317 28.71 32.28 1.28
N ASP A 318 28.76 30.94 1.24
CA ASP A 318 27.73 30.08 0.65
C ASP A 318 27.06 29.20 1.72
N THR A 319 26.02 29.74 2.36
CA THR A 319 25.30 29.07 3.45
C THR A 319 24.49 27.85 3.01
N LYS A 320 24.18 27.71 1.72
CA LYS A 320 23.31 26.63 1.22
C LYS A 320 23.95 25.25 1.38
N THR A 321 25.26 25.15 1.16
CA THR A 321 26.00 23.90 1.35
C THR A 321 26.09 23.50 2.83
N CYS A 322 26.26 24.47 3.73
CA CYS A 322 26.27 24.22 5.18
C CYS A 322 24.91 23.73 5.70
N LEU A 323 23.82 24.30 5.21
CA LEU A 323 22.44 23.89 5.55
C LEU A 323 22.14 22.45 5.10
N THR A 324 22.91 21.89 4.15
CA THR A 324 22.81 20.47 3.78
C THR A 324 23.15 19.52 4.93
N CYS A 325 23.80 19.97 6.01
CA CYS A 325 23.98 19.16 7.24
C CYS A 325 23.41 19.86 8.48
N HIS A 326 23.37 21.20 8.48
CA HIS A 326 22.95 21.99 9.64
C HIS A 326 21.47 22.42 9.62
N ASP A 327 20.76 22.21 8.51
CA ASP A 327 19.30 22.30 8.48
C ASP A 327 18.72 21.00 9.03
N ASN A 328 18.85 20.80 10.34
CA ASN A 328 18.36 19.60 11.02
C ASN A 328 16.88 19.79 11.37
N ARG A 329 16.01 19.72 10.36
CA ARG A 329 14.59 19.44 10.56
C ARG A 329 14.28 18.11 9.90
N ILE A 330 13.87 17.13 10.71
CA ILE A 330 13.11 16.01 10.16
C ILE A 330 11.63 16.23 10.47
N LEU A 331 11.20 16.66 11.68
CA LEU A 331 9.76 16.82 12.01
C LEU A 331 9.50 17.75 13.22
N SER A 332 9.57 19.09 13.10
CA SER A 332 9.15 20.00 14.19
C SER A 332 8.67 21.36 13.69
N ASP A 333 7.56 21.84 14.26
CA ASP A 333 6.88 23.12 13.99
C ASP A 333 7.62 24.38 14.49
N SER A 334 8.92 24.26 14.82
CA SER A 334 9.73 25.39 15.28
C SER A 334 11.06 25.48 14.55
N PRO A 335 11.18 26.39 13.56
CA PRO A 335 11.97 27.57 13.88
C PRO A 335 13.43 27.52 14.32
N VAL A 336 14.33 26.60 13.93
CA VAL A 336 15.71 27.10 13.72
C VAL A 336 15.69 27.89 12.40
N THR A 337 15.18 29.10 12.47
CA THR A 337 15.31 30.09 11.41
C THR A 337 16.72 30.66 11.44
N GLN A 338 17.09 31.39 10.39
CA GLN A 338 18.29 32.23 10.26
C GLN A 338 18.76 32.95 11.54
N VAL A 339 17.91 33.09 12.56
CA VAL A 339 18.17 33.68 13.87
C VAL A 339 19.36 33.05 14.61
N GLN A 340 19.61 31.73 14.52
CA GLN A 340 20.75 31.10 15.24
C GLN A 340 22.12 31.37 14.61
N CYS A 341 22.19 31.52 13.29
CA CYS A 341 23.43 31.93 12.62
C CYS A 341 23.64 33.45 12.74
N ALA A 342 22.53 34.22 12.67
CA ALA A 342 22.51 35.67 12.73
C ALA A 342 22.92 36.24 14.10
N SER A 343 22.72 35.50 15.20
CA SER A 343 23.19 35.91 16.53
C SER A 343 24.71 35.96 16.65
N CYS A 344 25.45 35.23 15.80
CA CYS A 344 26.91 35.17 15.81
C CYS A 344 27.58 35.81 14.58
N HIS A 345 26.86 35.97 13.46
CA HIS A 345 27.38 36.58 12.23
C HIS A 345 26.53 37.79 11.76
N PRO A 346 26.55 38.92 12.49
CA PRO A 346 25.83 40.14 12.09
C PRO A 346 26.31 40.70 10.74
N SER A 347 27.53 40.36 10.31
CA SER A 347 28.12 40.76 9.02
C SER A 347 27.46 40.09 7.80
N SER A 348 26.73 39.00 8.01
CA SER A 348 26.10 38.21 6.94
C SER A 348 24.86 38.89 6.32
N HIS A 349 24.38 39.97 6.94
CA HIS A 349 23.41 40.88 6.33
C HIS A 349 24.13 42.15 5.87
N LYS A 350 24.45 42.24 4.57
CA LYS A 350 24.71 43.54 3.94
C LYS A 350 23.45 44.40 4.10
N GLY A 351 23.48 45.35 5.03
CA GLY A 351 22.38 46.28 5.28
C GLY A 351 21.49 45.98 6.49
N TRP A 352 22.01 45.38 7.58
CA TRP A 352 21.28 45.38 8.85
C TRP A 352 21.02 46.83 9.32
N GLN A 353 19.78 47.29 9.10
CA GLN A 353 19.31 48.59 9.54
C GLN A 353 18.82 48.47 10.98
N LYS A 354 19.61 49.03 11.90
CA LYS A 354 19.31 49.09 13.34
C LYS A 354 17.92 49.65 13.64
N ASP A 355 17.44 50.48 12.74
CA ASP A 355 16.17 51.22 12.79
C ASP A 355 14.94 50.30 12.64
N ARG A 356 15.15 49.05 12.19
CA ARG A 356 14.10 48.04 12.04
C ARG A 356 14.06 47.02 13.17
N HIS A 357 14.96 47.12 14.16
CA HIS A 357 14.87 46.28 15.35
C HIS A 357 13.66 46.73 16.19
N PRO A 358 12.79 45.81 16.67
CA PRO A 358 11.56 46.16 17.40
C PRO A 358 11.79 47.03 18.64
N VAL A 359 13.02 47.00 19.16
CA VAL A 359 13.50 47.76 20.30
C VAL A 359 14.75 48.56 19.91
N LYS A 360 14.81 49.85 20.27
CA LYS A 360 15.97 50.70 19.96
C LYS A 360 17.21 50.22 20.72
N LEU A 361 18.23 49.77 19.99
CA LEU A 361 19.52 49.36 20.56
C LEU A 361 20.54 50.51 20.51
N ALA A 362 21.36 50.68 21.55
CA ALA A 362 22.41 51.69 21.59
C ALA A 362 23.48 51.45 20.51
N ALA A 363 24.12 52.52 20.00
CA ALA A 363 25.12 52.51 18.91
C ALA A 363 26.09 51.31 18.92
N ASN A 364 26.59 50.94 20.11
CA ASN A 364 27.54 49.84 20.33
C ASN A 364 27.06 48.82 21.38
N GLN A 365 25.75 48.58 21.46
CA GLN A 365 25.16 47.64 22.43
C GLN A 365 25.76 46.23 22.26
N LYS A 366 26.48 45.76 23.29
CA LYS A 366 26.96 44.37 23.37
C LYS A 366 25.81 43.46 23.84
N PHE A 367 25.90 42.19 23.45
CA PHE A 367 24.99 41.15 23.92
C PHE A 367 24.87 41.15 25.45
N ASN A 368 23.65 41.07 25.96
CA ASN A 368 23.37 40.92 27.39
C ASN A 368 22.28 39.85 27.60
N LYS A 369 22.07 39.45 28.86
CA LYS A 369 21.08 38.42 29.19
C LYS A 369 19.64 38.81 28.84
N THR A 370 19.30 40.09 28.72
CA THR A 370 17.94 40.52 28.33
C THR A 370 17.65 40.36 26.84
N CYS A 371 18.68 40.19 25.99
CA CYS A 371 18.49 39.76 24.60
C CYS A 371 17.84 38.35 24.52
N LEU A 372 18.08 37.51 25.52
CA LEU A 372 17.61 36.12 25.54
C LEU A 372 16.10 35.99 25.84
N THR A 373 15.45 37.08 26.20
CA THR A 373 14.00 37.15 26.36
C THR A 373 13.27 37.04 25.02
N CYS A 374 13.93 37.42 23.92
CA CYS A 374 13.39 37.34 22.55
C CYS A 374 14.24 36.47 21.61
N HIS A 375 15.45 36.06 22.03
CA HIS A 375 16.38 35.23 21.26
C HIS A 375 16.77 33.97 22.05
N VAL A 376 16.85 32.81 21.40
CA VAL A 376 17.13 31.54 22.09
C VAL A 376 18.61 31.45 22.50
N GLU A 377 18.87 31.09 23.76
CA GLU A 377 20.21 30.80 24.27
C GLU A 377 20.61 29.36 23.92
N GLU A 378 21.14 29.15 22.71
CA GLU A 378 21.95 27.95 22.46
C GLU A 378 23.33 28.33 21.93
N THR A 379 24.28 28.10 22.83
CA THR A 379 25.68 28.49 22.79
C THR A 379 26.52 27.40 22.13
N CYS A 380 27.65 27.81 21.54
CA CYS A 380 28.68 26.95 20.95
C CYS A 380 29.04 25.71 21.81
N ALA A 381 28.80 25.77 23.13
CA ALA A 381 29.07 24.73 24.12
C ALA A 381 28.33 23.40 23.92
N LYS A 382 27.17 23.36 23.24
CA LYS A 382 26.46 22.08 23.00
C LYS A 382 27.17 21.16 22.02
N CYS A 383 27.93 21.72 21.08
CA CYS A 383 28.70 20.98 20.08
C CYS A 383 30.20 20.89 20.39
N HIS A 384 30.71 21.71 21.33
CA HIS A 384 32.14 21.85 21.67
C HIS A 384 32.49 21.46 23.11
N LYS A 385 31.84 20.43 23.69
CA LYS A 385 32.36 19.81 24.92
C LYS A 385 33.61 18.99 24.59
N ASP A 386 34.77 19.64 24.65
CA ASP A 386 36.05 18.98 24.88
C ASP A 386 36.82 19.72 25.98
N GLY A 387 37.40 18.94 26.89
CA GLY A 387 37.70 19.31 28.27
C GLY A 387 38.76 20.39 28.44
N SER A 388 38.41 21.41 29.23
CA SER A 388 39.24 22.00 30.29
C SER A 388 38.50 23.19 30.91
N HIS A 389 37.56 22.92 31.82
CA HIS A 389 37.32 23.86 32.90
C HIS A 389 37.88 23.19 34.15
N LYS A 390 39.13 23.55 34.47
CA LYS A 390 39.55 23.55 35.86
C LYS A 390 38.66 24.58 36.54
N ASP A 391 37.80 24.10 37.41
CA ASP A 391 37.26 24.90 38.48
C ASP A 391 38.45 25.50 39.23
N ASN A 392 38.48 26.81 39.33
CA ASN A 392 39.23 27.54 40.34
C ASN A 392 38.49 28.84 40.62
N GLU A 393 37.96 28.88 41.84
CA GLU A 393 37.48 30.01 42.67
C GLU A 393 36.27 30.83 42.21
#